data_AF-A0A8B7ZP83-F1
#
_entry.id   AF-A0A8B7ZP83-F1
#
_cell.length_a   1.000
_cell.length_b   1.000
_cell.length_c   1.000
_cell.angle_alpha   90.00
_cell.angle_beta   90.00
_cell.angle_gamma   90.00
#
_symmetry.space_group_name_H-M   'P 1'
#
loop_
_entity.id
_entity.type
_entity.pdbx_description
1 polymer ?
#
loop_
_entity_poly.entity_id
_entity_poly.type
_entity_poly.pdbx_seq_one_letter_code
_entity_poly.pdbx_strand_id
1 'polypeptide(L)'
;MATSSNEKNLVDELESAFQGCFSTLIAQDHLNVVDSQETRTTVEHGIQRFLDVAKELESYFLQRQQMLSVTRPELPVVEEIEELKQELQRKEALLQQQQVNIQKWLAMLQQSDGSVPPSAQQQQQQQQQAVQQSPRQMGPRGVAFPPHQPPVPLSGPLAHLEQAASSIGGSFDRR
;
A
#
# COMPACT_ATOMS: atom_id res chain seq x y z
N MET A 1 -21.16 36.37 15.73
CA MET A 1 -20.29 36.32 16.93
C MET A 1 -20.93 35.39 17.95
N ALA A 2 -20.09 34.59 18.62
CA ALA A 2 -20.36 33.67 19.74
C ALA A 2 -21.07 32.32 19.45
N THR A 3 -20.31 31.27 19.14
CA THR A 3 -20.75 29.85 19.31
C THR A 3 -19.69 28.94 19.93
N SER A 4 -18.67 29.50 20.61
CA SER A 4 -17.55 28.68 21.11
C SER A 4 -17.72 28.18 22.55
N SER A 5 -18.80 28.57 23.25
CA SER A 5 -19.02 28.21 24.67
C SER A 5 -20.02 27.07 24.91
N ASN A 6 -20.77 26.63 23.89
CA ASN A 6 -21.77 25.54 24.03
C ASN A 6 -21.24 24.17 23.55
N GLU A 7 -20.13 24.13 22.80
CA GLU A 7 -19.66 22.91 22.11
C GLU A 7 -19.09 21.86 23.08
N LYS A 8 -18.34 22.31 24.09
CA LYS A 8 -17.83 21.42 25.13
C LYS A 8 -18.96 20.90 26.02
N ASN A 9 -20.01 21.71 26.17
CA ASN A 9 -21.15 21.39 27.03
C ASN A 9 -21.91 20.15 26.54
N LEU A 10 -22.17 20.01 25.23
CA LEU A 10 -22.93 18.86 24.71
C LEU A 10 -22.20 17.52 24.84
N VAL A 11 -20.87 17.51 24.69
CA VAL A 11 -20.07 16.29 24.88
C VAL A 11 -20.02 15.91 26.36
N ASP A 12 -19.79 16.89 27.24
CA ASP A 12 -19.82 16.69 28.69
C ASP A 12 -21.21 16.24 29.17
N GLU A 13 -22.28 16.79 28.58
CA GLU A 13 -23.67 16.43 28.88
C GLU A 13 -24.03 15.03 28.36
N LEU A 14 -23.53 14.65 27.18
CA LEU A 14 -23.69 13.29 26.66
C LEU A 14 -22.97 12.28 27.56
N GLU A 15 -21.75 12.59 27.99
CA GLU A 15 -21.00 11.75 28.93
C GLU A 15 -21.74 11.63 30.27
N SER A 16 -22.26 12.75 30.80
CA SER A 16 -23.05 12.75 32.03
C SER A 16 -24.33 11.91 31.90
N ALA A 17 -25.07 12.06 30.80
CA ALA A 17 -26.28 11.27 30.53
C ALA A 17 -25.97 9.77 30.37
N PHE A 18 -24.85 9.44 29.72
CA PHE A 18 -24.36 8.08 29.60
C PHE A 18 -24.02 7.49 30.97
N GLN A 19 -23.23 8.20 31.79
CA GLN A 19 -22.90 7.77 33.15
C GLN A 19 -24.16 7.57 34.01
N GLY A 20 -25.14 8.48 33.91
CA GLY A 20 -26.42 8.40 34.62
C GLY A 20 -27.22 7.12 34.33
N CYS A 21 -27.10 6.55 33.12
CA CYS A 21 -27.72 5.27 32.77
C CYS A 21 -27.17 4.11 33.63
N PHE A 22 -25.87 4.14 33.93
CA PHE A 22 -25.19 3.07 34.66
C PHE A 22 -25.12 3.29 36.17
N SER A 23 -25.07 4.54 36.63
CA SER A 23 -25.01 4.85 38.07
C SER A 23 -26.19 4.23 38.83
N THR A 24 -27.39 4.23 38.23
CA THR A 24 -28.59 3.61 38.81
C THR A 24 -28.46 2.08 38.92
N LEU A 25 -27.79 1.43 37.97
CA LEU A 25 -27.59 -0.03 37.95
C LEU A 25 -26.47 -0.48 38.90
N ILE A 26 -25.38 0.29 38.97
CA ILE A 26 -24.21 -0.04 39.80
C ILE A 26 -24.48 0.25 41.28
N ALA A 27 -25.25 1.30 41.60
CA ALA A 27 -25.58 1.66 42.98
C ALA A 27 -26.48 0.62 43.69
N GLN A 28 -27.11 -0.28 42.95
CA GLN A 28 -28.03 -1.28 43.49
C GLN A 28 -27.40 -2.59 43.93
N ASP A 29 -26.13 -2.84 43.64
CA ASP A 29 -25.42 -4.05 44.08
C ASP A 29 -25.25 -4.13 45.61
N HIS A 30 -25.70 -3.10 46.34
CA HIS A 30 -25.59 -2.96 47.80
C HIS A 30 -26.93 -2.91 48.55
N LEU A 31 -28.08 -2.86 47.86
CA LEU A 31 -29.39 -2.72 48.50
C LEU A 31 -30.36 -3.79 47.96
N ASN A 32 -30.77 -4.69 48.85
CA ASN A 32 -31.76 -5.72 48.57
C ASN A 32 -32.99 -5.16 47.83
N VAL A 33 -33.35 -5.86 46.75
CA VAL A 33 -34.60 -5.80 45.97
C VAL A 33 -35.79 -5.27 46.79
N VAL A 34 -36.13 -3.98 46.65
CA VAL A 34 -37.44 -3.47 47.09
C VAL A 34 -38.15 -2.59 46.06
N ASP A 35 -37.49 -2.02 45.04
CA ASP A 35 -38.24 -1.30 43.98
C ASP A 35 -37.69 -1.48 42.56
N SER A 36 -37.83 -2.70 42.03
CA SER A 36 -37.45 -3.04 40.65
C SER A 36 -38.19 -2.20 39.61
N GLN A 37 -39.38 -1.70 39.92
CA GLN A 37 -40.19 -0.91 39.00
C GLN A 37 -39.72 0.56 38.97
N GLU A 38 -39.42 1.16 40.12
CA GLU A 38 -38.80 2.48 40.21
C GLU A 38 -37.43 2.51 39.51
N THR A 39 -36.63 1.46 39.75
CA THR A 39 -35.31 1.28 39.12
C THR A 39 -35.44 1.26 37.60
N ARG A 40 -36.34 0.41 37.09
CA ARG A 40 -36.56 0.26 35.66
C ARG A 40 -37.01 1.58 35.04
N THR A 41 -37.94 2.29 35.68
CA THR A 41 -38.43 3.58 35.21
C THR A 41 -37.30 4.62 35.16
N THR A 42 -36.43 4.63 36.18
CA THR A 42 -35.28 5.55 36.25
C THR A 42 -34.27 5.28 35.15
N VAL A 43 -33.96 4.00 34.89
CA VAL A 43 -33.07 3.59 33.79
C VAL A 43 -33.69 3.95 32.43
N GLU A 44 -34.98 3.67 32.22
CA GLU A 44 -35.69 4.03 30.98
C GLU A 44 -35.65 5.55 30.74
N HIS A 45 -35.83 6.36 31.79
CA HIS A 45 -35.71 7.81 31.71
C HIS A 45 -34.28 8.28 31.41
N GLY A 46 -33.26 7.65 32.02
CA GLY A 46 -31.86 7.92 31.75
C GLY A 46 -31.47 7.64 30.29
N ILE A 47 -31.94 6.50 29.75
CA ILE A 47 -31.74 6.13 28.34
C ILE A 47 -32.41 7.17 27.43
N GLN A 48 -33.64 7.59 27.73
CA GLN A 48 -34.34 8.59 26.94
C GLN A 48 -33.56 9.92 26.93
N ARG A 49 -33.07 10.37 28.09
CA ARG A 49 -32.25 11.58 28.19
C ARG A 49 -30.96 11.47 27.38
N PHE A 50 -30.27 10.33 27.45
CA PHE A 50 -29.07 10.08 26.65
C PHE A 50 -29.36 10.15 25.15
N LEU A 51 -30.45 9.53 24.69
CA LEU A 51 -30.85 9.57 23.29
C LEU A 51 -31.18 10.99 22.82
N ASP A 52 -31.81 11.81 23.66
CA ASP A 52 -32.14 13.19 23.31
C ASP A 52 -30.87 14.04 23.17
N VAL A 53 -29.93 13.92 24.11
CA VAL A 53 -28.63 14.63 24.04
C VAL A 53 -27.80 14.14 22.85
N ALA A 54 -27.83 12.83 22.54
CA ALA A 54 -27.16 12.28 21.37
C ALA A 54 -27.69 12.88 20.06
N LYS A 55 -29.02 13.03 19.92
CA LYS A 55 -29.65 13.67 18.77
C LYS A 55 -29.31 15.16 18.67
N GLU A 56 -29.23 15.85 19.81
CA GLU A 56 -28.82 17.25 19.85
C GLU A 56 -27.37 17.41 19.39
N LEU A 57 -26.48 16.53 19.86
CA LEU A 57 -25.07 16.50 19.44
C LEU A 57 -24.93 16.18 17.94
N GLU A 58 -25.68 15.21 17.42
CA GLU A 58 -25.71 14.91 15.98
C GLU A 58 -26.17 16.12 15.17
N SER A 59 -27.28 16.75 15.57
CA SER A 59 -27.82 17.95 14.92
C SER A 59 -26.81 19.10 14.93
N TYR A 60 -26.08 19.25 16.04
CA TYR A 60 -25.02 20.23 16.18
C TYR A 60 -23.91 20.02 15.15
N PHE A 61 -23.39 18.79 15.03
CA PHE A 61 -22.32 18.49 14.08
C PHE A 61 -22.76 18.65 12.63
N LEU A 62 -23.98 18.23 12.29
CA LEU A 62 -24.54 18.43 10.95
C LEU A 62 -24.67 19.92 10.60
N GLN A 63 -25.21 20.72 11.52
CA GLN A 63 -25.32 22.16 11.33
C GLN A 63 -23.95 22.82 11.17
N ARG A 64 -22.98 22.42 12.01
CA ARG A 64 -21.61 22.93 11.91
C ARG A 64 -20.94 22.54 10.60
N GLN A 65 -21.13 21.30 10.15
CA GLN A 65 -20.63 20.82 8.87
C GLN A 65 -21.23 21.60 7.69
N GLN A 66 -22.55 21.82 7.71
CA GLN A 66 -23.22 22.63 6.70
C GLN A 66 -22.71 24.08 6.71
N MET A 67 -22.50 24.67 7.88
CA MET A 67 -21.92 26.00 7.99
C MET A 67 -20.51 26.06 7.39
N LEU A 68 -19.68 25.04 7.63
CA LEU A 68 -18.34 24.96 7.05
C LEU A 68 -18.38 24.78 5.53
N SER A 69 -19.29 23.97 4.99
CA SER A 69 -19.40 23.81 3.53
C SER A 69 -19.80 25.10 2.81
N VAL A 70 -20.54 26.00 3.48
CA VAL A 70 -20.91 27.31 2.93
C VAL A 70 -19.82 28.36 3.17
N THR A 71 -19.24 28.39 4.37
CA THR A 71 -18.31 29.47 4.77
C THR A 71 -16.86 29.20 4.38
N ARG A 72 -16.46 27.93 4.27
CA ARG A 72 -15.09 27.47 3.99
C ARG A 72 -15.08 26.20 3.11
N PRO A 73 -15.68 26.23 1.91
CA PRO A 73 -15.74 25.08 1.02
C PRO A 73 -14.35 24.54 0.60
N GLU A 74 -13.30 25.35 0.72
CA GLU A 74 -11.92 25.00 0.42
C GLU A 74 -11.26 24.09 1.49
N LEU A 75 -11.78 24.08 2.72
CA LEU A 75 -11.14 23.40 3.84
C LEU A 75 -10.99 21.87 3.62
N PRO A 76 -12.03 21.13 3.18
CA PRO A 76 -11.90 19.69 2.93
C PRO A 76 -10.86 19.37 1.86
N VAL A 77 -10.76 20.22 0.83
CA VAL A 77 -9.79 20.05 -0.26
C VAL A 77 -8.37 20.30 0.25
N VAL A 78 -8.19 21.30 1.13
CA VAL A 78 -6.88 21.58 1.74
C VAL A 78 -6.44 20.43 2.65
N GLU A 79 -7.35 19.86 3.43
CA GLU A 79 -7.08 18.69 4.27
C GLU A 79 -6.68 17.47 3.41
N GLU A 80 -7.44 17.18 2.34
CA GLU A 80 -7.12 16.11 1.40
C GLU A 80 -5.77 16.32 0.70
N ILE A 81 -5.45 17.55 0.30
CA ILE A 81 -4.14 17.88 -0.28
C ILE A 81 -3.01 17.58 0.72
N GLU A 82 -3.22 17.88 2.00
CA GLU A 82 -2.20 17.63 3.03
C GLU A 82 -2.02 16.14 3.30
N GLU A 83 -3.11 15.37 3.35
CA GLU A 83 -3.06 13.90 3.44
C GLU A 83 -2.31 13.30 2.24
N LEU A 84 -2.60 13.77 1.02
CA LEU A 84 -1.94 13.32 -0.20
C LEU A 84 -0.45 13.64 -0.21
N LYS A 85 -0.05 14.82 0.29
CA LYS A 85 1.37 15.18 0.44
C LYS A 85 2.09 14.27 1.42
N GLN A 86 1.48 13.97 2.56
CA GLN A 86 2.06 13.07 3.55
C GLN A 86 2.20 11.65 2.99
N GLU A 87 1.18 11.16 2.28
CA GLU A 87 1.24 9.84 1.64
C GLU A 87 2.29 9.80 0.52
N LEU A 88 2.42 10.87 -0.28
CA LEU A 88 3.48 10.97 -1.29
C LEU A 88 4.87 10.91 -0.64
N GLN A 89 5.11 11.71 0.40
CA GLN A 89 6.38 11.71 1.14
C GLN A 89 6.71 10.31 1.69
N ARG A 90 5.72 9.62 2.25
CA ARG A 90 5.89 8.25 2.75
C ARG A 90 6.28 7.28 1.63
N LYS A 91 5.65 7.38 0.46
CA LYS A 91 5.98 6.57 -0.72
C LYS A 91 7.37 6.88 -1.25
N GLU A 92 7.77 8.15 -1.30
CA GLU A 92 9.13 8.55 -1.71
C GLU A 92 10.20 7.96 -0.78
N ALA A 93 9.99 8.01 0.53
CA ALA A 93 10.89 7.39 1.50
C ALA A 93 11.02 5.87 1.29
N LEU A 94 9.90 5.19 1.01
CA LEU A 94 9.91 3.76 0.71
C LEU A 94 10.68 3.46 -0.59
N LEU A 95 10.47 4.25 -1.65
CA LEU A 95 11.19 4.09 -2.91
C LEU A 95 12.69 4.31 -2.73
N GLN A 96 13.09 5.33 -1.97
CA GLN A 96 14.50 5.57 -1.64
C GLN A 96 15.11 4.36 -0.91
N GLN A 97 14.40 3.78 0.05
CA GLN A 97 14.85 2.58 0.75
C GLN A 97 15.02 1.39 -0.22
N GLN A 98 14.07 1.18 -1.13
CA GLN A 98 14.18 0.11 -2.13
C GLN A 98 15.35 0.35 -3.09
N GLN A 99 15.58 1.60 -3.50
CA GLN A 99 16.73 1.94 -4.34
C GLN A 99 18.05 1.59 -3.64
N VAL A 100 18.18 1.90 -2.34
CA VAL A 100 19.36 1.51 -1.54
C VAL A 100 19.54 -0.01 -1.51
N ASN A 101 18.45 -0.78 -1.32
CA ASN A 101 18.51 -2.24 -1.33
C ASN A 101 18.98 -2.79 -2.68
N ILE A 102 18.45 -2.26 -3.79
CA ILE A 102 18.86 -2.63 -5.14
C ILE A 102 20.35 -2.38 -5.35
N GLN A 103 20.83 -1.19 -4.98
CA GLN A 103 22.26 -0.87 -5.09
C GLN A 103 23.13 -1.84 -4.27
N LYS A 104 22.69 -2.21 -3.07
CA LYS A 104 23.37 -3.22 -2.24
C LYS A 104 23.40 -4.59 -2.93
N TRP A 105 22.28 -5.05 -3.50
CA TRP A 105 22.22 -6.33 -4.21
C TRP A 105 23.10 -6.35 -5.45
N LEU A 106 23.07 -5.28 -6.26
CA LEU A 106 23.94 -5.12 -7.42
C LEU A 106 25.43 -5.14 -7.04
N ALA A 107 25.80 -4.45 -5.96
CA ALA A 107 27.18 -4.47 -5.47
C ALA A 107 27.63 -5.88 -5.01
N MET A 108 26.73 -6.69 -4.45
CA MET A 108 27.04 -8.08 -4.08
C MET A 108 27.19 -8.98 -5.32
N LEU A 109 26.36 -8.80 -6.34
CA LEU A 109 26.44 -9.53 -7.61
C LEU A 109 27.75 -9.23 -8.37
N GLN A 110 28.18 -7.98 -8.42
CA GLN A 110 29.44 -7.59 -9.07
C GLN A 110 30.68 -8.17 -8.38
N GLN A 111 30.64 -8.34 -7.05
CA GLN A 111 31.70 -9.01 -6.31
C GLN A 111 31.78 -10.52 -6.64
N SER A 112 30.66 -11.15 -6.99
CA SER A 112 30.63 -12.57 -7.38
C SER A 112 30.99 -12.83 -8.85
N ASP A 113 30.70 -11.91 -9.78
CA ASP A 113 30.93 -12.10 -11.23
C ASP A 113 32.38 -11.79 -11.66
N GLY A 114 33.20 -11.20 -10.78
CA GLY A 114 34.61 -10.83 -11.07
C GLY A 114 35.67 -11.93 -10.86
N SER A 115 35.27 -13.18 -10.56
CA SER A 115 36.20 -14.26 -10.20
C SER A 115 36.43 -15.27 -11.34
N VAL A 116 36.87 -14.81 -12.52
CA VAL A 116 37.47 -15.69 -13.54
C VAL A 116 38.95 -15.31 -13.68
N PRO A 117 39.91 -16.10 -13.16
CA PRO A 117 41.32 -15.80 -13.33
C PRO A 117 41.72 -15.87 -14.82
N PRO A 118 42.36 -14.84 -15.38
CA PRO A 118 42.92 -14.88 -16.72
C PRO A 118 44.24 -15.67 -16.68
N SER A 119 44.19 -16.99 -16.50
CA SER A 119 45.42 -17.81 -16.47
C SER A 119 45.29 -19.20 -17.07
N ALA A 120 44.18 -19.52 -17.75
CA ALA A 120 44.01 -20.85 -18.37
C ALA A 120 44.10 -20.87 -19.90
N GLN A 121 44.42 -19.76 -20.57
CA GLN A 121 44.39 -19.69 -22.05
C GLN A 121 45.74 -19.50 -22.76
N GLN A 122 46.88 -19.54 -22.04
CA GLN A 122 48.18 -19.23 -22.65
C GLN A 122 49.10 -20.44 -22.92
N GLN A 123 48.63 -21.69 -22.81
CA GLN A 123 49.51 -22.86 -22.99
C GLN A 123 49.12 -23.85 -24.10
N GLN A 124 48.23 -23.49 -25.03
CA GLN A 124 47.87 -24.41 -26.14
C GLN A 124 48.04 -23.85 -27.56
N GLN A 125 48.81 -22.77 -27.75
CA GLN A 125 48.96 -22.13 -29.07
C GLN A 125 50.34 -22.29 -29.74
N GLN A 126 51.08 -23.37 -29.46
CA GLN A 126 52.34 -23.66 -30.19
C GLN A 126 52.30 -24.93 -31.05
N GLN A 127 51.13 -25.42 -31.44
CA GLN A 127 51.07 -26.54 -32.39
C GLN A 127 49.88 -26.45 -33.34
N GLN A 128 49.91 -25.48 -34.26
CA GLN A 128 49.24 -25.55 -35.56
C GLN A 128 49.72 -24.41 -36.48
N GLN A 129 51.01 -24.39 -36.79
CA GLN A 129 51.49 -23.85 -38.05
C GLN A 129 51.47 -24.98 -39.08
N ALA A 130 50.38 -25.10 -39.84
CA ALA A 130 50.37 -25.67 -41.19
C ALA A 130 48.93 -25.88 -41.69
N VAL A 131 48.27 -24.83 -42.19
CA VAL A 131 47.42 -24.87 -43.40
C VAL A 131 46.98 -23.43 -43.72
N GLN A 132 47.63 -22.77 -44.68
CA GLN A 132 47.21 -22.70 -46.10
C GLN A 132 46.04 -21.73 -46.31
N GLN A 133 46.35 -20.47 -46.63
CA GLN A 133 46.17 -19.86 -47.96
C GLN A 133 44.72 -19.93 -48.49
N SER A 134 43.96 -18.83 -48.41
CA SER A 134 43.76 -17.90 -49.53
C SER A 134 42.53 -16.99 -49.35
N PRO A 135 42.51 -15.80 -49.98
CA PRO A 135 41.54 -14.75 -49.71
C PRO A 135 40.54 -14.51 -50.86
N ARG A 136 39.52 -13.72 -50.52
CA ARG A 136 38.60 -12.95 -51.39
C ARG A 136 37.37 -13.71 -51.92
N GLN A 137 36.19 -13.11 -51.71
CA GLN A 137 35.47 -12.41 -52.79
C GLN A 137 34.32 -11.56 -52.23
N MET A 138 34.36 -10.27 -52.55
CA MET A 138 33.23 -9.35 -52.48
C MET A 138 32.37 -9.56 -53.73
N GLY A 139 31.06 -9.78 -53.56
CA GLY A 139 30.05 -9.76 -54.61
C GLY A 139 28.94 -8.78 -54.23
N PRO A 140 28.56 -7.81 -55.08
CA PRO A 140 27.59 -6.80 -54.74
C PRO A 140 26.19 -7.07 -55.33
N ARG A 141 25.20 -6.40 -54.73
CA ARG A 141 23.84 -6.12 -55.21
C ARG A 141 22.79 -7.23 -55.04
N GLY A 142 21.78 -6.88 -54.24
CA GLY A 142 20.48 -7.54 -54.23
C GLY A 142 19.59 -6.87 -53.18
N VAL A 143 18.92 -5.79 -53.55
CA VAL A 143 17.77 -5.26 -52.79
C VAL A 143 16.65 -6.28 -52.87
N ALA A 144 16.33 -6.93 -51.75
CA ALA A 144 15.17 -7.79 -51.60
C ALA A 144 14.56 -7.56 -50.21
N PHE A 145 13.28 -7.20 -50.21
CA PHE A 145 12.41 -7.13 -49.04
C PHE A 145 12.32 -8.50 -48.35
N PRO A 146 12.25 -8.58 -47.01
CA PRO A 146 12.23 -9.85 -46.30
C PRO A 146 10.80 -10.43 -46.22
N PRO A 147 10.59 -11.72 -46.51
CA PRO A 147 9.50 -12.49 -45.93
C PRO A 147 9.99 -13.22 -44.67
N HIS A 148 9.06 -13.39 -43.72
CA HIS A 148 9.19 -14.08 -42.43
C HIS A 148 10.30 -15.15 -42.31
N GLN A 149 11.21 -14.94 -41.35
CA GLN A 149 12.05 -16.00 -40.79
C GLN A 149 11.29 -16.74 -39.66
N PRO A 150 11.36 -18.08 -39.57
CA PRO A 150 11.08 -18.80 -38.33
C PRO A 150 12.20 -18.55 -37.30
N PRO A 151 11.92 -18.69 -35.99
CA PRO A 151 12.86 -18.28 -34.95
C PRO A 151 14.11 -19.16 -34.97
N VAL A 152 15.27 -18.51 -35.06
CA VAL A 152 16.57 -19.11 -34.76
C VAL A 152 16.60 -19.53 -33.28
N PRO A 153 16.97 -20.78 -32.94
CA PRO A 153 17.16 -21.15 -31.55
C PRO A 153 18.33 -20.34 -30.98
N LEU A 154 18.06 -19.57 -29.93
CA LEU A 154 19.04 -18.81 -29.16
C LEU A 154 19.97 -19.78 -28.42
N SER A 155 21.02 -20.23 -29.10
CA SER A 155 22.12 -20.98 -28.48
C SER A 155 23.02 -20.00 -27.70
N GLY A 156 22.65 -19.76 -26.46
CA GLY A 156 23.39 -18.94 -25.50
C GLY A 156 22.81 -19.08 -24.09
N PRO A 157 23.45 -18.47 -23.06
CA PRO A 157 23.02 -18.60 -21.66
C PRO A 157 21.55 -18.22 -21.39
N LEU A 158 20.91 -17.49 -22.31
CA LEU A 158 19.49 -17.16 -22.28
C LEU A 158 18.53 -18.35 -22.52
N ALA A 159 18.98 -19.48 -23.07
CA ALA A 159 18.10 -20.64 -23.31
C ALA A 159 17.47 -21.20 -22.02
N HIS A 160 18.16 -21.05 -20.88
CA HIS A 160 17.68 -21.54 -19.58
C HIS A 160 16.48 -20.73 -19.04
N LEU A 161 16.30 -19.48 -19.47
CA LEU A 161 15.17 -18.63 -19.05
C LEU A 161 13.85 -19.10 -19.69
N GLU A 162 13.88 -19.61 -20.92
CA GLU A 162 12.68 -20.10 -21.61
C GLU A 162 12.15 -21.40 -20.98
N GLN A 163 13.07 -22.24 -20.47
CA GLN A 163 12.75 -23.45 -19.73
C GLN A 163 12.08 -23.15 -18.38
N ALA A 164 12.45 -22.05 -17.72
CA ALA A 164 11.82 -21.61 -16.47
C ALA A 164 10.42 -21.04 -16.70
N ALA A 165 10.21 -20.30 -17.79
CA ALA A 165 8.92 -19.70 -18.12
C ALA A 165 7.84 -20.75 -18.48
N SER A 166 8.24 -21.87 -19.09
CA SER A 166 7.30 -22.96 -19.45
C SER A 166 6.77 -23.75 -18.25
N SER A 167 7.41 -23.66 -17.08
CA SER A 167 6.98 -24.39 -15.86
C SER A 167 5.83 -23.69 -15.10
N ILE A 168 5.61 -22.39 -15.34
CA ILE A 168 4.63 -21.58 -14.58
C ILE A 168 3.24 -21.53 -15.25
N GLY A 169 3.05 -22.18 -16.40
CA GLY A 169 1.85 -22.04 -17.23
C GLY A 169 0.80 -23.15 -17.17
N GLY A 170 0.78 -24.03 -16.16
CA GLY A 170 -0.14 -25.19 -16.22
C GLY A 170 -0.59 -25.73 -14.87
N SER A 171 -1.63 -25.13 -14.26
CA SER A 171 -2.73 -25.81 -13.56
C SER A 171 -3.66 -24.81 -12.85
N PHE A 172 -4.61 -24.27 -13.60
CA PHE A 172 -5.87 -23.74 -13.04
C PHE A 172 -7.01 -24.37 -13.84
N ASP A 173 -7.18 -25.67 -13.64
CA ASP A 173 -8.38 -26.36 -14.08
C ASP A 173 -9.52 -26.07 -13.09
N ARG A 174 -10.58 -25.44 -13.61
CA ARG A 174 -11.87 -25.31 -12.94
C ARG A 174 -12.57 -26.66 -12.95
N ARG A 175 -12.86 -27.23 -11.77
CA ARG A 175 -14.22 -27.71 -11.44
C ARG A 175 -14.41 -28.00 -9.97
#